data_AF-A0A359G155-F1
#
_entry.id   AF-A0A359G155-F1
#
_cell.length_a   1.000
_cell.length_b   1.000
_cell.length_c   1.000
_cell.angle_alpha   90.00
_cell.angle_beta   90.00
_cell.angle_gamma   90.00
#
_symmetry.space_group_name_H-M   'P 1'
#
loop_
_entity.id
_entity.type
_entity.pdbx_description
1 polymer ?
#
loop_
_entity_poly.entity_id
_entity_poly.type
_entity_poly.pdbx_seq_one_letter_code
_entity_poly.pdbx_strand_id
1 'polypeptide(L)'
;MHVEISNMMYDIVEGLIADYQDSGDLETFKMELIRIFSTEIQYSAEDFANEKPLELTEKIHSQVWKGYQRKKEIIARQATPVIKNVYETKAEIYENIVVPISDGHRIYQITTNLKKAYETEGLELSKSFEKAIMLITIDEAWKEHLRELDDLKQAVQNASYEQKDPLLIYKFESFNLFKAMIDKNNKSIVASLAKAHIPIRDASQVRQANQSRRTDLSKLRTQKDDPGAGSQGYSRQPGEGMPPKAQVVQPIRAEKKVGRNEPCPCGSGKKYKQCHGK
;
A
#
# COMPACT_ATOMS: atom_id res chain seq x y z
N MET A 1 20.30 -12.36 1.27
CA MET A 1 19.65 -11.08 0.89
C MET A 1 20.27 -10.37 -0.29
N HIS A 2 21.51 -9.87 -0.25
CA HIS A 2 22.10 -9.22 -1.45
C HIS A 2 22.21 -10.19 -2.65
N VAL A 3 22.63 -11.43 -2.38
CA VAL A 3 22.62 -12.52 -3.38
C VAL A 3 21.20 -12.86 -3.86
N GLU A 4 20.21 -12.85 -2.97
CA GLU A 4 18.82 -13.16 -3.32
C GLU A 4 18.23 -12.09 -4.26
N ILE A 5 18.53 -10.81 -4.04
CA ILE A 5 18.12 -9.75 -4.97
C ILE A 5 18.80 -9.92 -6.32
N SER A 6 20.09 -10.23 -6.34
CA SER A 6 20.80 -10.50 -7.59
C SER A 6 20.16 -11.66 -8.36
N ASN A 7 19.82 -12.75 -7.67
CA ASN A 7 19.16 -13.91 -8.29
C ASN A 7 17.76 -13.56 -8.79
N MET A 8 16.94 -12.84 -8.00
CA MET A 8 15.63 -12.36 -8.46
C MET A 8 15.75 -11.50 -9.72
N MET A 9 16.75 -10.60 -9.79
CA MET A 9 16.99 -9.80 -10.99
C MET A 9 17.40 -10.68 -12.18
N TYR A 10 18.19 -11.73 -11.95
CA TYR A 10 18.59 -12.69 -12.98
C TYR A 10 17.38 -13.44 -13.53
N ASP A 11 16.57 -14.04 -12.65
CA ASP A 11 15.38 -14.81 -13.04
C ASP A 11 14.36 -13.94 -13.80
N ILE A 12 14.20 -12.67 -13.40
CA ILE A 12 13.33 -11.73 -14.12
C ILE A 12 13.88 -11.43 -15.52
N VAL A 13 15.19 -11.19 -15.65
CA VAL A 13 15.82 -10.93 -16.95
C VAL A 13 15.70 -12.14 -17.85
N GLU A 14 15.99 -13.34 -17.34
CA GLU A 14 15.84 -14.60 -18.07
C GLU A 14 14.40 -14.78 -18.57
N GLY A 15 13.40 -14.56 -17.69
CA GLY A 15 12.00 -14.63 -18.07
C GLY A 15 11.61 -13.62 -19.14
N LEU A 16 12.07 -12.37 -19.03
CA LEU A 16 11.80 -11.35 -20.06
C LEU A 16 12.45 -11.71 -21.40
N ILE A 17 13.66 -12.25 -21.40
CA ILE A 17 14.32 -12.69 -22.64
C ILE A 17 13.52 -13.85 -23.26
N ALA A 18 13.11 -14.84 -22.47
CA ALA A 18 12.29 -15.95 -22.96
C ALA A 18 10.95 -15.48 -23.57
N ASP A 19 10.33 -14.45 -22.99
CA ASP A 19 9.04 -13.91 -23.46
C ASP A 19 9.17 -13.10 -24.77
N TYR A 20 10.26 -12.33 -24.95
CA TYR A 20 10.37 -11.33 -26.02
C TYR A 20 11.40 -11.64 -27.11
N GLN A 21 12.37 -12.52 -26.86
CA GLN A 21 13.42 -12.83 -27.84
C GLN A 21 12.86 -13.55 -29.06
N ASP A 22 11.99 -14.55 -28.87
CA ASP A 22 11.38 -15.32 -29.97
C ASP A 22 10.47 -14.47 -30.86
N SER A 23 9.81 -13.45 -30.29
CA SER A 23 8.96 -12.53 -31.03
C SER A 23 9.73 -11.37 -31.67
N GLY A 24 11.00 -11.17 -31.31
CA GLY A 24 11.83 -10.06 -31.78
C GLY A 24 11.34 -8.68 -31.31
N ASP A 25 10.46 -8.63 -30.30
CA ASP A 25 9.88 -7.38 -29.79
C ASP A 25 10.81 -6.68 -28.79
N LEU A 26 11.89 -6.10 -29.34
CA LEU A 26 12.89 -5.38 -28.57
C LEU A 26 12.32 -4.13 -27.87
N GLU A 27 11.34 -3.47 -28.47
CA GLU A 27 10.79 -2.22 -27.91
C GLU A 27 9.97 -2.50 -26.64
N THR A 28 9.10 -3.51 -26.67
CA THR A 28 8.36 -3.92 -25.46
C THR A 28 9.32 -4.44 -24.38
N PHE A 29 10.35 -5.20 -24.77
CA PHE A 29 11.39 -5.65 -23.86
C PHE A 29 12.10 -4.48 -23.15
N LYS A 30 12.53 -3.45 -23.89
CA LYS A 30 13.14 -2.24 -23.31
C LYS A 30 12.19 -1.52 -22.35
N MET A 31 10.92 -1.40 -22.72
CA MET A 31 9.92 -0.74 -21.87
C MET A 31 9.71 -1.50 -20.55
N GLU A 32 9.67 -2.83 -20.57
CA GLU A 32 9.60 -3.64 -19.36
C GLU A 32 10.86 -3.51 -18.50
N LEU A 33 12.05 -3.48 -19.10
CA LEU A 33 13.30 -3.25 -18.37
C LEU A 33 13.32 -1.89 -17.67
N ILE A 34 12.87 -0.83 -18.33
CA ILE A 34 12.75 0.50 -17.73
C ILE A 34 11.71 0.47 -16.60
N ARG A 35 10.56 -0.17 -16.82
CA ARG A 35 9.47 -0.25 -15.84
C ARG A 35 9.88 -0.98 -14.56
N ILE A 36 10.67 -2.05 -14.68
CA ILE A 36 11.08 -2.89 -13.55
C ILE A 36 12.40 -2.37 -12.95
N PHE A 37 13.43 -2.18 -13.75
CA PHE A 37 14.79 -1.90 -13.25
C PHE A 37 15.15 -0.41 -13.27
N SER A 38 14.30 0.46 -13.80
CA SER A 38 14.60 1.89 -14.00
C SER A 38 15.95 2.11 -14.72
N THR A 39 16.31 1.17 -15.61
CA THR A 39 17.57 1.15 -16.34
C THR A 39 17.24 1.09 -17.83
N GLU A 40 17.81 2.02 -18.58
CA GLU A 40 17.74 2.02 -20.04
C GLU A 40 18.93 1.22 -20.59
N ILE A 41 18.64 0.32 -21.53
CA ILE A 41 19.66 -0.54 -22.14
C ILE A 41 19.65 -0.30 -23.64
N GLN A 42 20.84 -0.10 -24.20
CA GLN A 42 21.05 0.06 -25.63
C GLN A 42 21.46 -1.28 -26.23
N TYR A 43 20.56 -1.89 -26.99
CA TYR A 43 20.80 -3.08 -27.81
C TYR A 43 20.31 -2.83 -29.23
N SER A 44 21.00 -3.41 -30.21
CA SER A 44 20.49 -3.51 -31.57
C SER A 44 19.47 -4.65 -31.66
N ALA A 45 18.51 -4.55 -32.58
CA ALA A 45 17.54 -5.61 -32.83
C ALA A 45 18.22 -6.89 -33.34
N GLU A 46 19.30 -6.75 -34.11
CA GLU A 46 20.07 -7.87 -34.64
C GLU A 46 20.81 -8.63 -33.55
N ASP A 47 21.43 -7.93 -32.60
CA ASP A 47 22.12 -8.56 -31.48
C ASP A 47 21.12 -9.26 -30.56
N PHE A 48 19.97 -8.64 -30.30
CA PHE A 48 18.92 -9.22 -29.46
C PHE A 48 18.35 -10.53 -30.04
N ALA A 49 18.16 -10.60 -31.36
CA ALA A 49 17.61 -11.79 -32.01
C ALA A 49 18.63 -12.93 -32.18
N ASN A 50 19.91 -12.61 -32.42
CA ASN A 50 20.92 -13.61 -32.79
C ASN A 50 21.76 -14.12 -31.61
N GLU A 51 21.81 -13.37 -30.50
CA GLU A 51 22.60 -13.75 -29.33
C GLU A 51 21.94 -14.89 -28.53
N LYS A 52 22.74 -15.78 -27.94
CA LYS A 52 22.17 -16.88 -27.15
C LYS A 52 21.46 -16.35 -25.90
N PRO A 53 20.28 -16.90 -25.53
CA PRO A 53 19.50 -16.42 -24.38
C PRO A 53 20.31 -16.32 -23.08
N LEU A 54 21.16 -17.30 -22.81
CA LEU A 54 22.01 -17.34 -21.60
C LEU A 54 23.06 -16.22 -21.59
N GLU A 55 23.77 -16.02 -22.71
CA GLU A 55 24.80 -14.99 -22.84
C GLU A 55 24.18 -13.58 -22.74
N LEU A 56 23.00 -13.40 -23.35
CA LEU A 56 22.23 -12.16 -23.27
C LEU A 56 21.73 -11.89 -21.83
N THR A 57 21.25 -12.92 -21.13
CA THR A 57 20.82 -12.83 -19.73
C THR A 57 21.94 -12.33 -18.83
N GLU A 58 23.13 -12.93 -18.93
CA GLU A 58 24.29 -12.53 -18.13
C GLU A 58 24.70 -11.08 -18.37
N LYS A 59 24.73 -10.65 -19.64
CA LYS A 59 25.07 -9.27 -20.01
C LYS A 59 24.07 -8.27 -19.45
N ILE A 60 22.79 -8.51 -19.64
CA ILE A 60 21.71 -7.61 -19.18
C ILE A 60 21.67 -7.58 -17.66
N HIS A 61 21.75 -8.75 -17.01
CA HIS A 61 21.81 -8.85 -15.56
C HIS A 61 22.96 -8.02 -14.98
N SER A 62 24.17 -8.13 -15.55
CA SER A 62 25.33 -7.34 -15.10
C SER A 62 25.07 -5.83 -15.16
N GLN A 63 24.41 -5.35 -16.22
CA GLN A 63 24.08 -3.93 -16.39
C GLN A 63 23.02 -3.46 -15.40
N VAL A 64 21.93 -4.22 -15.28
CA VAL A 64 20.85 -3.98 -14.31
C VAL A 64 21.40 -3.95 -12.89
N TRP A 65 22.25 -4.92 -12.54
CA TRP A 65 22.86 -5.02 -11.22
C TRP A 65 23.75 -3.82 -10.90
N LYS A 66 24.56 -3.36 -11.86
CA LYS A 66 25.33 -2.12 -11.73
C LYS A 66 24.42 -0.90 -11.59
N GLY A 67 23.29 -0.87 -12.28
CA GLY A 67 22.25 0.16 -12.10
C GLY A 67 21.74 0.21 -10.66
N TYR A 68 21.38 -0.95 -10.12
CA TYR A 68 20.91 -1.09 -8.75
C TYR A 68 21.96 -0.67 -7.70
N GLN A 69 23.22 -1.10 -7.84
CA GLN A 69 24.28 -0.70 -6.90
C GLN A 69 24.50 0.82 -6.90
N ARG A 70 24.51 1.46 -8.09
CA ARG A 70 24.59 2.92 -8.20
C ARG A 70 23.42 3.60 -7.50
N LYS A 71 22.20 3.09 -7.68
CA LYS A 71 21.00 3.63 -7.02
C LYS A 71 21.11 3.53 -5.49
N LYS A 72 21.56 2.38 -4.99
CA LYS A 72 21.80 2.13 -3.56
C LYS A 72 22.80 3.12 -2.96
N GLU A 73 23.89 3.42 -3.67
CA GLU A 73 24.86 4.43 -3.25
C GLU A 73 24.27 5.84 -3.23
N ILE A 74 23.46 6.21 -4.23
CA ILE A 74 22.81 7.54 -4.28
C ILE A 74 21.88 7.72 -3.07
N ILE A 75 21.08 6.72 -2.73
CA ILE A 75 20.19 6.75 -1.56
C ILE A 75 21.00 6.88 -0.28
N ALA A 76 22.09 6.11 -0.15
CA ALA A 76 22.99 6.20 1.00
C ALA A 76 23.55 7.62 1.15
N ARG A 77 24.14 8.18 0.07
CA ARG A 77 24.73 9.54 0.05
C ARG A 77 23.71 10.64 0.41
N GLN A 78 22.45 10.49 -0.02
CA GLN A 78 21.38 11.43 0.34
C GLN A 78 21.00 11.33 1.83
N ALA A 79 21.06 10.13 2.41
CA ALA A 79 20.75 9.90 3.83
C ALA A 79 21.91 10.28 4.76
N THR A 80 23.16 10.11 4.33
CA THR A 80 24.38 10.34 5.13
C THR A 80 24.38 11.66 5.92
N PRO A 81 24.09 12.84 5.33
CA PRO A 81 24.13 14.10 6.09
C PRO A 81 23.10 14.15 7.23
N VAL A 82 21.92 13.56 7.03
CA VAL A 82 20.87 13.50 8.05
C VAL A 82 21.28 12.52 9.16
N ILE A 83 21.79 11.35 8.78
CA ILE A 83 22.27 10.32 9.73
C ILE A 83 23.40 10.88 10.59
N LYS A 84 24.38 11.55 9.96
CA LYS A 84 25.53 12.17 10.63
C LYS A 84 25.09 13.22 11.66
N ASN A 85 24.23 14.15 11.26
CA ASN A 85 23.72 15.18 12.17
C ASN A 85 22.98 14.56 13.38
N VAL A 86 22.13 13.56 13.14
CA VAL A 86 21.38 12.89 14.20
C VAL A 86 22.30 12.11 15.14
N TYR A 87 23.33 11.43 14.62
CA TYR A 87 24.31 10.72 15.44
C TYR A 87 25.12 11.70 16.30
N GLU A 88 25.69 12.74 15.71
CA GLU A 88 26.53 13.70 16.45
C GLU A 88 25.74 14.49 17.50
N THR A 89 24.46 14.79 17.25
CA THR A 89 23.64 15.59 18.17
C THR A 89 22.91 14.74 19.22
N LYS A 90 22.51 13.51 18.87
CA LYS A 90 21.53 12.73 19.66
C LYS A 90 21.86 11.24 19.79
N ALA A 91 23.11 10.81 19.54
CA ALA A 91 23.51 9.40 19.65
C ALA A 91 23.18 8.75 20.99
N GLU A 92 23.23 9.50 22.10
CA GLU A 92 22.97 8.96 23.44
C GLU A 92 21.47 8.73 23.72
N ILE A 93 20.59 9.34 22.91
CA ILE A 93 19.13 9.31 23.13
C ILE A 93 18.46 8.23 22.29
N TYR A 94 18.97 7.97 21.08
CA TYR A 94 18.31 7.10 20.11
C TYR A 94 19.26 6.03 19.58
N GLU A 95 18.86 4.76 19.74
CA GLU A 95 19.58 3.62 19.14
C GLU A 95 19.21 3.41 17.66
N ASN A 96 17.95 3.68 17.30
CA ASN A 96 17.42 3.48 15.96
C ASN A 96 16.83 4.78 15.41
N ILE A 97 16.92 4.96 14.10
CA ILE A 97 16.28 6.05 13.37
C ILE A 97 15.27 5.51 12.36
N VAL A 98 14.27 6.33 12.06
CA VAL A 98 13.29 6.04 11.02
C VAL A 98 13.54 6.99 9.85
N VAL A 99 13.78 6.43 8.67
CA VAL A 99 13.98 7.17 7.44
C VAL A 99 12.85 6.86 6.46
N PRO A 100 12.09 7.86 5.99
CA PRO A 100 11.09 7.63 4.96
C PRO A 100 11.77 7.40 3.61
N ILE A 101 11.45 6.30 2.94
CA ILE A 101 11.86 5.99 1.56
C ILE A 101 10.60 5.81 0.73
N SER A 102 10.55 6.37 -0.48
CA SER A 102 9.41 6.20 -1.39
C SER A 102 9.85 5.57 -2.70
N ASP A 103 8.99 4.75 -3.29
CA ASP A 103 9.12 4.23 -4.65
C ASP A 103 8.30 5.04 -5.67
N GLY A 104 7.69 6.16 -5.23
CA GLY A 104 6.76 6.99 -6.00
C GLY A 104 5.28 6.65 -5.78
N HIS A 105 4.96 5.46 -5.28
CA HIS A 105 3.59 5.04 -5.01
C HIS A 105 3.29 4.94 -3.52
N ARG A 106 4.23 4.39 -2.74
CA ARG A 106 4.13 4.18 -1.30
C ARG A 106 5.30 4.87 -0.60
N ILE A 107 5.12 5.22 0.68
CA ILE A 107 6.18 5.73 1.55
C ILE A 107 6.40 4.69 2.64
N TYR A 108 7.60 4.15 2.71
CA TYR A 108 8.04 3.16 3.67
C TYR A 108 8.81 3.85 4.79
N GLN A 109 8.40 3.62 6.04
CA GLN A 109 9.10 4.10 7.22
C GLN A 109 10.15 3.05 7.62
N ILE A 110 11.39 3.27 7.23
CA ILE A 110 12.46 2.27 7.41
C ILE A 110 13.20 2.53 8.71
N THR A 111 13.08 1.58 9.63
CA THR A 111 13.84 1.58 10.87
C THR A 111 15.22 0.99 10.64
N THR A 112 16.27 1.75 10.98
CA THR A 112 17.66 1.30 10.90
C THR A 112 18.44 1.71 12.15
N ASN A 113 19.48 0.93 12.48
CA ASN A 113 20.33 1.21 13.65
C ASN A 113 21.22 2.42 13.36
N LEU A 114 21.15 3.43 14.22
CA LEU A 114 21.80 4.71 13.98
C LEU A 114 23.33 4.59 13.94
N LYS A 115 23.92 3.84 14.88
CA LYS A 115 25.37 3.63 14.95
C LYS A 115 25.89 2.93 13.71
N LYS A 116 25.27 1.81 13.31
CA LYS A 116 25.66 1.07 12.10
C LYS A 116 25.45 1.90 10.83
N ALA A 117 24.37 2.66 10.76
CA ALA A 117 24.10 3.54 9.62
C ALA A 117 25.14 4.66 9.51
N TYR A 118 25.64 5.18 10.63
CA TYR A 118 26.73 6.15 10.65
C TYR A 118 28.07 5.53 10.22
N GLU A 119 28.47 4.40 10.81
CA GLU A 119 29.73 3.71 10.52
C GLU A 119 29.83 3.22 9.07
N THR A 120 28.68 2.93 8.44
CA THR A 120 28.59 2.43 7.05
C THR A 120 28.19 3.52 6.05
N GLU A 121 28.24 4.80 6.45
CA GLU A 121 27.89 5.95 5.62
C GLU A 121 26.49 5.86 4.95
N GLY A 122 25.54 5.17 5.60
CA GLY A 122 24.17 4.99 5.11
C GLY A 122 23.94 3.69 4.35
N LEU A 123 24.94 2.82 4.14
CA LEU A 123 24.74 1.53 3.48
C LEU A 123 23.86 0.56 4.30
N GLU A 124 23.88 0.67 5.63
CA GLU A 124 22.98 -0.11 6.49
C GLU A 124 21.51 0.24 6.26
N LEU A 125 21.19 1.50 5.95
CA LEU A 125 19.81 1.92 5.63
C LEU A 125 19.28 1.14 4.43
N SER A 126 20.09 1.00 3.37
CA SER A 126 19.70 0.24 2.18
C SER A 126 19.48 -1.23 2.49
N LYS A 127 20.28 -1.85 3.36
CA LYS A 127 20.03 -3.23 3.82
C LYS A 127 18.75 -3.36 4.64
N SER A 128 18.48 -2.41 5.52
CA SER A 128 17.22 -2.35 6.27
C SER A 128 16.02 -2.18 5.34
N PHE A 129 16.16 -1.37 4.29
CA PHE A 129 15.14 -1.17 3.27
C PHE A 129 14.87 -2.44 2.45
N GLU A 130 15.93 -3.11 1.97
CA GLU A 130 15.84 -4.41 1.27
C GLU A 130 15.02 -5.42 2.10
N LYS A 131 15.34 -5.57 3.40
CA LYS A 131 14.62 -6.44 4.33
C LYS A 131 13.15 -6.07 4.47
N ALA A 132 12.88 -4.78 4.67
CA ALA A 132 11.52 -4.28 4.89
C ALA A 132 10.63 -4.52 3.66
N ILE A 133 11.12 -4.20 2.47
CA ILE A 133 10.37 -4.39 1.22
C ILE A 133 10.07 -5.86 0.97
N MET A 134 11.05 -6.75 1.17
CA MET A 134 10.82 -8.18 1.04
C MET A 134 9.72 -8.67 1.98
N LEU A 135 9.79 -8.32 3.27
CA LEU A 135 8.79 -8.76 4.25
C LEU A 135 7.39 -8.23 3.93
N ILE A 136 7.28 -6.93 3.60
CA ILE A 136 6.00 -6.31 3.26
C ILE A 136 5.38 -6.95 2.02
N THR A 137 6.19 -7.15 0.97
CA THR A 137 5.71 -7.68 -0.31
C THR A 137 5.32 -9.15 -0.20
N ILE A 138 6.13 -9.96 0.51
CA ILE A 138 5.84 -11.39 0.72
C ILE A 138 4.57 -11.56 1.55
N ASP A 139 4.37 -10.78 2.61
CA ASP A 139 3.16 -10.87 3.44
C ASP A 139 1.89 -10.49 2.65
N GLU A 140 1.97 -9.47 1.79
CA GLU A 140 0.87 -9.08 0.89
C GLU A 140 0.58 -10.16 -0.16
N ALA A 141 1.63 -10.69 -0.81
CA ALA A 141 1.51 -11.74 -1.82
C ALA A 141 0.96 -13.05 -1.23
N TRP A 142 1.42 -13.44 -0.05
CA TRP A 142 0.99 -14.67 0.61
C TRP A 142 -0.48 -14.62 1.04
N LYS A 143 -0.94 -13.48 1.57
CA LYS A 143 -2.36 -13.30 1.92
C LYS A 143 -3.26 -13.41 0.70
N GLU A 144 -2.84 -12.85 -0.42
CA GLU A 144 -3.61 -12.95 -1.67
C GLU A 144 -3.60 -14.38 -2.21
N HIS A 145 -2.45 -15.05 -2.20
CA HIS A 145 -2.34 -16.44 -2.64
C HIS A 145 -3.22 -17.39 -1.82
N LEU A 146 -3.31 -17.21 -0.50
CA LEU A 146 -4.21 -18.02 0.34
C LEU A 146 -5.68 -17.85 -0.08
N ARG A 147 -6.09 -16.64 -0.49
CA ARG A 147 -7.45 -16.42 -1.03
C ARG A 147 -7.64 -17.12 -2.38
N GLU A 148 -6.67 -16.97 -3.28
CA GLU A 148 -6.69 -17.65 -4.59
C GLU A 148 -6.78 -19.18 -4.44
N LEU A 149 -6.09 -19.76 -3.45
CA LEU A 149 -6.16 -21.19 -3.14
C LEU A 149 -7.53 -21.62 -2.59
N ASP A 150 -8.13 -20.81 -1.72
CA ASP A 150 -9.48 -21.06 -1.21
C ASP A 150 -10.52 -21.02 -2.33
N ASP A 151 -10.41 -20.04 -3.25
CA ASP A 151 -11.28 -19.93 -4.42
C ASP A 151 -11.09 -21.12 -5.37
N LEU A 152 -9.84 -21.51 -5.66
CA LEU A 152 -9.51 -22.68 -6.47
C LEU A 152 -10.10 -23.96 -5.88
N LYS A 153 -10.01 -24.12 -4.55
CA LYS A 153 -10.57 -25.29 -3.86
C LYS A 153 -12.09 -25.40 -4.07
N GLN A 154 -12.81 -24.29 -3.99
CA GLN A 154 -14.26 -24.26 -4.26
C GLN A 154 -14.56 -24.56 -5.74
N ALA A 155 -13.81 -23.97 -6.67
CA ALA A 155 -13.99 -24.19 -8.10
C ALA A 155 -13.79 -25.66 -8.48
N VAL A 156 -12.74 -26.31 -7.96
CA VAL A 156 -12.41 -27.71 -8.25
C VAL A 156 -13.46 -28.67 -7.66
N GLN A 157 -14.03 -28.36 -6.49
CA GLN A 157 -15.14 -29.14 -5.93
C GLN A 157 -16.38 -29.09 -6.83
N ASN A 158 -16.67 -27.93 -7.41
CA ASN A 158 -17.78 -27.75 -8.35
C ASN A 158 -17.51 -28.40 -9.73
N ALA A 159 -16.24 -28.46 -10.15
CA ALA A 159 -15.81 -28.97 -11.45
C ALA A 159 -15.62 -30.51 -11.52
N SER A 160 -15.97 -31.25 -10.46
CA SER A 160 -15.87 -32.73 -10.37
C SER A 160 -16.65 -33.51 -11.47
N TYR A 161 -17.41 -32.81 -12.32
CA TYR A 161 -18.19 -33.40 -13.41
C TYR A 161 -17.37 -33.83 -14.65
N GLU A 162 -16.09 -33.44 -14.77
CA GLU A 162 -15.27 -33.71 -15.97
C GLU A 162 -14.50 -35.05 -15.97
N GLN A 163 -14.77 -35.98 -15.03
CA GLN A 163 -14.08 -37.28 -14.91
C GLN A 163 -12.55 -37.22 -14.70
N LYS A 164 -11.98 -36.03 -14.44
CA LYS A 164 -10.60 -35.87 -13.97
C LYS A 164 -10.57 -35.91 -12.45
N ASP A 165 -9.47 -36.39 -11.88
CA ASP A 165 -9.27 -36.40 -10.43
C ASP A 165 -9.20 -34.95 -9.89
N PRO A 166 -10.18 -34.50 -9.08
CA PRO A 166 -10.19 -33.14 -8.53
C PRO A 166 -8.93 -32.85 -7.71
N LEU A 167 -8.38 -33.85 -7.01
CA LEU A 167 -7.16 -33.66 -6.22
C LEU A 167 -5.97 -33.36 -7.12
N LEU A 168 -5.89 -33.99 -8.29
CA LEU A 168 -4.82 -33.78 -9.25
C LEU A 168 -4.90 -32.38 -9.87
N ILE A 169 -6.10 -31.94 -10.26
CA ILE A 169 -6.34 -30.58 -10.78
C ILE A 169 -5.91 -29.55 -9.74
N TYR A 170 -6.39 -29.68 -8.50
CA TYR A 170 -6.04 -28.76 -7.43
C TYR A 170 -4.53 -28.66 -7.24
N LYS A 171 -3.80 -29.80 -7.26
CA LYS A 171 -2.34 -29.81 -7.12
C LYS A 171 -1.62 -29.08 -8.26
N PHE A 172 -2.00 -29.33 -9.52
CA PHE A 172 -1.37 -28.67 -10.66
C PHE A 172 -1.68 -27.16 -10.69
N GLU A 173 -2.95 -26.80 -10.52
CA GLU A 173 -3.36 -25.39 -10.56
C GLU A 173 -2.81 -24.59 -9.38
N SER A 174 -2.82 -25.15 -8.17
CA SER A 174 -2.22 -24.48 -6.99
C SER A 174 -0.72 -24.26 -7.15
N PHE A 175 0.00 -25.20 -7.76
CA PHE A 175 1.41 -25.03 -8.06
C PHE A 175 1.65 -23.93 -9.10
N ASN A 176 0.83 -23.86 -10.14
CA ASN A 176 0.91 -22.79 -11.15
C ASN A 176 0.62 -21.41 -10.54
N LEU A 177 -0.40 -21.32 -9.68
CA LEU A 177 -0.70 -20.09 -8.91
C LEU A 177 0.48 -19.69 -8.03
N PHE A 178 1.10 -20.66 -7.34
CA PHE A 178 2.27 -20.39 -6.52
C PHE A 178 3.44 -19.87 -7.35
N LYS A 179 3.74 -20.50 -8.49
CA LYS A 179 4.81 -20.04 -9.41
C LYS A 179 4.54 -18.60 -9.87
N ALA A 180 3.33 -18.32 -10.35
CA ALA A 180 2.94 -16.99 -10.79
C ALA A 180 3.01 -15.95 -9.66
N MET A 181 2.64 -16.33 -8.43
CA MET A 181 2.78 -15.48 -7.25
C MET A 181 4.25 -15.15 -6.99
N ILE A 182 5.16 -16.13 -7.03
CA ILE A 182 6.60 -15.90 -6.82
C ILE A 182 7.17 -14.96 -7.89
N ASP A 183 6.83 -15.18 -9.17
CA ASP A 183 7.31 -14.34 -10.27
C ASP A 183 6.82 -12.89 -10.11
N LYS A 184 5.55 -12.70 -9.76
CA LYS A 184 4.96 -11.38 -9.50
C LYS A 184 5.60 -10.71 -8.27
N ASN A 185 5.83 -11.47 -7.21
CA ASN A 185 6.47 -11.00 -5.99
C ASN A 185 7.91 -10.52 -6.26
N ASN A 186 8.70 -11.31 -6.99
CA ASN A 186 10.07 -10.96 -7.36
C ASN A 186 10.10 -9.67 -8.19
N LYS A 187 9.24 -9.56 -9.22
CA LYS A 187 9.09 -8.34 -10.02
C LYS A 187 8.72 -7.12 -9.17
N SER A 188 7.79 -7.28 -8.23
CA SER A 188 7.34 -6.21 -7.33
C SER A 188 8.45 -5.72 -6.39
N ILE A 189 9.20 -6.64 -5.77
CA ILE A 189 10.33 -6.31 -4.88
C ILE A 189 11.39 -5.53 -5.66
N VAL A 190 11.84 -6.08 -6.79
CA VAL A 190 12.89 -5.46 -7.61
C VAL A 190 12.45 -4.09 -8.12
N ALA A 191 11.21 -3.95 -8.58
CA ALA A 191 10.68 -2.67 -9.05
C ALA A 191 10.62 -1.60 -7.94
N SER A 192 10.20 -2.00 -6.75
CA SER A 192 10.15 -1.11 -5.58
C SER A 192 11.55 -0.64 -5.18
N LEU A 193 12.54 -1.55 -5.22
CA LEU A 193 13.93 -1.25 -4.91
C LEU A 193 14.58 -0.34 -5.96
N ALA A 194 14.32 -0.56 -7.24
CA ALA A 194 14.88 0.25 -8.33
C ALA A 194 14.35 1.69 -8.35
N LYS A 195 13.06 1.88 -8.03
CA LYS A 195 12.38 3.19 -8.02
C LYS A 195 12.56 3.97 -6.72
N ALA A 196 13.16 3.34 -5.72
CA ALA A 196 13.33 3.93 -4.40
C ALA A 196 14.08 5.27 -4.44
N HIS A 197 13.60 6.24 -3.68
CA HIS A 197 14.25 7.53 -3.47
C HIS A 197 13.83 8.09 -2.11
N ILE A 198 14.67 8.95 -1.54
CA ILE A 198 14.31 9.65 -0.31
C ILE A 198 13.50 10.88 -0.72
N PRO A 199 12.25 11.03 -0.26
CA PRO A 199 11.47 12.22 -0.54
C PRO A 199 12.12 13.41 0.17
N ILE A 200 12.82 14.24 -0.58
CA ILE A 200 13.33 15.53 -0.08
C ILE A 200 12.09 16.39 0.11
N ARG A 201 11.66 16.54 1.37
CA ARG A 201 10.67 17.56 1.71
C ARG A 201 11.36 18.90 1.52
N ASP A 202 11.08 19.56 0.40
CA ASP A 202 11.28 20.99 0.30
C ASP A 202 10.56 21.63 1.50
N ALA A 203 11.33 22.26 2.40
CA ALA A 203 10.81 22.93 3.57
C ALA A 203 9.78 24.04 3.22
N SER A 204 9.72 24.44 1.94
CA SER A 204 8.83 25.44 1.38
C SER A 204 7.45 24.91 0.94
N GLN A 205 7.24 23.59 0.83
CA GLN A 205 5.96 22.99 0.43
C GLN A 205 5.25 22.23 1.56
N VAL A 206 5.37 22.72 2.80
CA VAL A 206 4.39 22.40 3.84
C VAL A 206 3.10 23.15 3.52
N ARG A 207 2.34 22.68 2.51
CA ARG A 207 0.89 22.87 2.56
C ARG A 207 0.46 22.13 3.81
N GLN A 208 -0.11 22.86 4.77
CA GLN A 208 -0.83 22.26 5.89
C GLN A 208 -1.61 21.09 5.32
N ALA A 209 -1.35 19.89 5.85
CA ALA A 209 -2.20 18.76 5.58
C ALA A 209 -3.62 19.28 5.79
N ASN A 210 -4.39 19.42 4.71
CA ASN A 210 -5.81 19.62 4.81
C ASN A 210 -6.24 18.43 5.64
N GLN A 211 -6.45 18.66 6.94
CA GLN A 211 -7.10 17.72 7.82
C GLN A 211 -8.30 17.30 7.00
N SER A 212 -8.34 16.02 6.62
CA SER A 212 -9.46 15.47 5.87
C SER A 212 -10.69 16.07 6.52
N ARG A 213 -11.41 16.96 5.80
CA ARG A 213 -12.63 17.55 6.34
C ARG A 213 -13.42 16.35 6.80
N ARG A 214 -13.53 16.17 8.12
CA ARG A 214 -14.38 15.13 8.69
C ARG A 214 -15.70 15.34 7.98
N THR A 215 -16.08 14.40 7.15
CA THR A 215 -17.36 14.44 6.47
C THR A 215 -18.37 14.61 7.59
N ASP A 216 -18.99 15.78 7.65
CA ASP A 216 -19.89 16.13 8.74
C ASP A 216 -21.14 15.25 8.58
N LEU A 217 -21.11 14.08 9.22
CA LEU A 217 -22.18 13.09 9.19
C LEU A 217 -23.42 13.58 9.97
N SER A 218 -23.44 14.82 10.50
CA SER A 218 -24.60 15.39 11.20
C SER A 218 -25.87 15.49 10.34
N LYS A 219 -25.74 15.39 9.01
CA LYS A 219 -26.87 15.38 8.06
C LYS A 219 -27.31 13.99 7.60
N LEU A 220 -26.66 12.91 8.04
CA LEU A 220 -27.14 11.56 7.76
C LEU A 220 -28.37 11.25 8.63
N ARG A 221 -29.56 11.55 8.07
CA ARG A 221 -30.81 10.97 8.54
C ARG A 221 -30.88 9.53 8.06
N THR A 222 -30.72 8.59 8.99
CA THR A 222 -31.15 7.20 8.77
C THR A 222 -32.67 7.17 8.83
N GLN A 223 -33.35 7.34 7.69
CA GLN A 223 -34.74 6.89 7.59
C GLN A 223 -34.70 5.37 7.42
N LYS A 224 -35.19 4.67 8.44
CA LYS A 224 -35.57 3.27 8.34
C LYS A 224 -36.88 3.27 7.58
N ASP A 225 -36.85 2.92 6.30
CA ASP A 225 -38.08 2.60 5.57
C ASP A 225 -38.70 1.39 6.26
N ASP A 226 -39.85 1.62 6.88
CA ASP A 226 -40.74 0.60 7.41
C ASP A 226 -41.74 0.26 6.30
N PRO A 227 -41.60 -0.86 5.57
CA PRO A 227 -42.52 -1.24 4.51
C PRO A 227 -43.75 -1.87 5.15
N GLY A 228 -44.62 -1.03 5.72
CA GLY A 228 -45.67 -1.51 6.62
C GLY A 228 -46.76 -0.52 6.97
N ALA A 229 -47.12 0.42 6.10
CA ALA A 229 -48.35 1.20 6.28
C ALA A 229 -48.92 1.57 4.90
N GLY A 230 -49.95 0.83 4.50
CA GLY A 230 -50.53 0.90 3.18
C GLY A 230 -51.44 2.10 2.95
N SER A 231 -51.88 2.12 1.69
CA SER A 231 -53.19 2.55 1.23
C SER A 231 -53.35 3.97 0.69
N GLN A 232 -53.56 3.98 -0.63
CA GLN A 232 -54.54 4.77 -1.39
C GLN A 232 -54.21 6.22 -1.79
N GLY A 233 -54.18 6.42 -3.11
CA GLY A 233 -55.10 7.38 -3.72
C GLY A 233 -54.49 8.47 -4.59
N TYR A 234 -54.64 8.30 -5.91
CA TYR A 234 -54.92 9.31 -6.94
C TYR A 234 -54.08 10.60 -7.10
N SER A 235 -53.47 10.69 -8.29
CA SER A 235 -53.42 11.82 -9.26
C SER A 235 -53.54 13.28 -8.77
N ARG A 236 -52.51 14.11 -9.05
CA ARG A 236 -52.66 15.36 -9.86
C ARG A 236 -51.32 16.05 -10.21
N GLN A 237 -51.40 16.75 -11.34
CA GLN A 237 -50.41 17.53 -12.11
C GLN A 237 -49.83 18.79 -11.41
N PRO A 238 -48.81 19.44 -12.01
CA PRO A 238 -47.91 20.42 -11.38
C PRO A 238 -48.45 21.86 -11.43
N GLY A 239 -48.07 22.66 -10.45
CA GLY A 239 -48.38 24.10 -10.38
C GLY A 239 -47.30 24.89 -9.66
N GLU A 240 -46.86 25.95 -10.33
CA GLU A 240 -45.80 26.90 -9.98
C GLU A 240 -46.10 27.72 -8.70
N GLY A 241 -45.04 28.13 -7.99
CA GLY A 241 -45.14 29.11 -6.90
C GLY A 241 -43.86 29.21 -6.06
N MET A 242 -43.04 30.22 -6.31
CA MET A 242 -41.87 30.60 -5.50
C MET A 242 -42.33 31.27 -4.16
N PRO A 243 -41.51 31.27 -3.09
CA PRO A 243 -41.96 31.05 -1.71
C PRO A 243 -42.19 32.33 -0.87
N PRO A 244 -42.94 32.27 0.25
CA PRO A 244 -42.86 33.30 1.29
C PRO A 244 -41.73 33.00 2.28
N LYS A 245 -40.98 34.04 2.66
CA LYS A 245 -39.85 34.01 3.61
C LYS A 245 -40.27 33.47 4.99
N ALA A 246 -39.58 32.43 5.46
CA ALA A 246 -39.75 31.87 6.80
C ALA A 246 -39.21 32.83 7.88
N GLN A 247 -40.05 33.12 8.87
CA GLN A 247 -39.65 33.80 10.12
C GLN A 247 -38.73 32.89 10.94
N VAL A 248 -37.62 33.45 11.41
CA VAL A 248 -36.64 32.74 12.25
C VAL A 248 -37.22 32.60 13.67
N VAL A 249 -37.67 31.40 14.03
CA VAL A 249 -38.07 31.05 15.40
C VAL A 249 -36.81 30.74 16.21
N GLN A 250 -36.61 31.45 17.32
CA GLN A 250 -35.46 31.24 18.20
C GLN A 250 -35.60 29.92 18.98
N PRO A 251 -34.50 29.16 19.20
CA PRO A 251 -34.57 27.86 19.83
C PRO A 251 -34.88 27.95 21.33
N ILE A 252 -35.88 27.17 21.76
CA ILE A 252 -36.28 27.00 23.16
C ILE A 252 -35.13 26.35 23.94
N ARG A 253 -34.68 27.00 25.02
CA ARG A 253 -33.61 26.53 25.90
C ARG A 253 -34.17 25.40 26.78
N ALA A 254 -33.73 24.17 26.55
CA ALA A 254 -34.09 23.04 27.41
C ALA A 254 -33.36 23.16 28.75
N GLU A 255 -34.11 23.28 29.85
CA GLU A 255 -33.54 23.29 31.20
C GLU A 255 -32.92 21.94 31.56
N LYS A 256 -31.81 22.00 32.29
CA LYS A 256 -30.96 20.86 32.64
C LYS A 256 -31.71 19.95 33.63
N LYS A 257 -32.10 18.74 33.22
CA LYS A 257 -32.73 17.75 34.10
C LYS A 257 -31.75 17.30 35.18
N VAL A 258 -32.14 17.46 36.44
CA VAL A 258 -31.34 17.09 37.63
C VAL A 258 -31.15 15.57 37.69
N GLY A 259 -29.91 15.13 37.92
CA GLY A 259 -29.55 13.71 37.97
C GLY A 259 -30.10 12.99 39.21
N ARG A 260 -30.38 11.69 39.09
CA ARG A 260 -31.02 10.85 40.14
C ARG A 260 -30.31 10.89 41.51
N ASN A 261 -29.00 11.13 41.55
CA ASN A 261 -28.19 11.21 42.78
C ASN A 261 -27.77 12.63 43.18
N GLU A 262 -28.17 13.66 42.41
CA GLU A 262 -27.86 15.07 42.71
C GLU A 262 -28.78 15.62 43.81
N PRO A 263 -28.38 16.70 44.53
CA PRO A 263 -29.24 17.36 45.50
C PRO A 263 -30.54 17.82 44.85
N CYS A 264 -31.65 17.55 45.52
CA CYS A 264 -32.98 17.85 45.00
C CYS A 264 -33.21 19.37 44.93
N PRO A 265 -33.72 19.92 43.80
CA PRO A 265 -33.87 21.36 43.62
C PRO A 265 -34.94 22.01 44.51
N CYS A 266 -35.71 21.23 45.27
CA CYS A 266 -36.67 21.73 46.25
C CYS A 266 -36.03 22.26 47.55
N GLY A 267 -34.69 22.22 47.68
CA GLY A 267 -33.98 22.76 48.85
C GLY A 267 -33.99 21.88 50.09
N SER A 268 -34.47 20.63 50.01
CA SER A 268 -34.59 19.71 51.17
C SER A 268 -33.26 19.09 51.66
N GLY A 269 -32.14 19.35 50.97
CA GLY A 269 -30.82 18.81 51.29
C GLY A 269 -30.60 17.31 50.99
N LYS A 270 -31.63 16.59 50.50
CA LYS A 270 -31.56 15.15 50.16
C LYS A 270 -31.29 14.94 48.66
N LYS A 271 -30.76 13.76 48.28
CA LYS A 271 -30.57 13.36 46.86
C LYS A 271 -31.92 13.18 46.16
N TYR A 272 -32.02 13.53 44.88
CA TYR A 272 -33.27 13.58 44.09
C TYR A 272 -34.09 12.28 44.20
N LYS A 273 -33.48 11.11 44.03
CA LYS A 273 -34.14 9.79 44.15
C LYS A 273 -34.79 9.48 45.50
N GLN A 274 -34.37 10.14 46.56
CA GLN A 274 -34.90 9.93 47.91
C GLN A 274 -35.93 11.00 48.30
N CYS A 275 -36.19 11.97 47.42
CA CYS A 275 -37.16 13.03 47.62
C CYS A 275 -38.23 12.96 46.51
N HIS A 276 -38.05 13.70 45.41
CA HIS A 276 -39.01 13.78 44.31
C HIS A 276 -38.81 12.71 43.22
N GLY A 277 -37.80 11.85 43.37
CA GLY A 277 -37.50 10.75 42.44
C GLY A 277 -37.81 9.35 43.01
N LYS A 278 -38.76 9.24 43.94
CA LYS A 278 -39.38 7.96 44.32
C LYS A 278 -40.40 7.53 43.28
#